data_AF-A0A3D3TQS9-F1
#
_entry.id   AF-A0A3D3TQS9-F1
#
_cell.length_a   1.000
_cell.length_b   1.000
_cell.length_c   1.000
_cell.angle_alpha   90.00
_cell.angle_beta   90.00
_cell.angle_gamma   90.00
#
_symmetry.space_group_name_H-M   'P 1'
#
loop_
_entity.id
_entity.type
_entity.pdbx_description
1 polymer ?
#
loop_
_entity_poly.entity_id
_entity_poly.type
_entity_poly.pdbx_seq_one_letter_code
_entity_poly.pdbx_strand_id
1 'polypeptide(L)' 'FDLMGRGPMKVVHNGDRIYVLETITGTLEVLDSKGNTIEYVELDGYPVDIVFSGKEAAVLLQEDWQTGKNTGALLVLKTN' A
#
# COMPACT_ATOMS: atom_id res chain seq x y z
N PHE A 1 15.97 -2.69 18.72
CA PHE A 1 14.98 -3.11 17.72
C PHE A 1 15.10 -2.16 16.54
N ASP A 2 15.09 -2.67 15.32
CA ASP A 2 15.17 -1.84 14.12
C ASP A 2 13.76 -1.42 13.70
N LEU A 3 13.60 -0.15 13.36
CA LEU A 3 12.36 0.37 12.80
C LEU A 3 12.41 0.20 11.29
N MET A 4 11.32 -0.33 10.71
CA MET A 4 11.18 -0.58 9.27
C MET A 4 10.11 0.34 8.67
N GLY A 5 10.08 0.43 7.34
CA GLY A 5 9.17 1.30 6.59
C GLY A 5 9.74 2.69 6.32
N ARG A 6 9.08 3.43 5.43
CA ARG A 6 9.45 4.76 4.95
C ARG A 6 8.25 5.70 5.07
N GLY A 7 7.75 5.82 6.30
CA GLY A 7 6.51 6.52 6.63
C GLY A 7 5.28 5.61 6.65
N PRO A 8 5.31 4.49 7.40
CA PRO A 8 4.18 3.57 7.45
C PRO A 8 3.01 4.24 8.16
N MET A 9 1.84 4.19 7.54
CA MET A 9 0.61 4.76 8.11
C MET A 9 -0.45 3.70 8.42
N LYS A 10 -0.45 2.59 7.67
CA LYS A 10 -1.38 1.49 7.88
C LYS A 10 -0.74 0.14 7.55
N VAL A 11 -1.08 -0.87 8.34
CA VAL A 11 -0.70 -2.27 8.11
C VAL A 11 -1.97 -3.11 7.98
N VAL A 12 -2.01 -4.00 6.99
CA VAL A 12 -3.08 -4.97 6.79
C VAL A 12 -2.48 -6.35 6.51
N HIS A 13 -3.06 -7.39 7.09
CA HIS A 13 -2.69 -8.77 6.81
C HIS A 13 -3.73 -9.39 5.87
N ASN A 14 -3.30 -10.04 4.79
CA ASN A 14 -4.17 -10.78 3.88
C ASN A 14 -3.46 -12.07 3.42
N GLY A 15 -4.03 -13.22 3.78
CA GLY A 15 -3.38 -14.52 3.56
C GLY A 15 -2.09 -14.66 4.37
N ASP A 16 -0.97 -14.99 3.72
CA ASP A 16 0.37 -15.14 4.32
C ASP A 16 1.25 -13.89 4.16
N ARG A 17 0.65 -12.77 3.73
CA ARG A 17 1.38 -11.52 3.46
C ARG A 17 0.89 -10.39 4.36
N ILE A 18 1.84 -9.52 4.70
CA ILE A 18 1.58 -8.23 5.35
C ILE A 18 1.73 -7.13 4.30
N TYR A 19 0.84 -6.16 4.32
CA TYR A 19 0.78 -5.03 3.40
C TYR A 19 0.88 -3.75 4.21
N VAL A 20 1.86 -2.91 3.91
CA VAL A 20 2.13 -1.67 4.62
C VAL A 20 1.96 -0.50 3.65
N LEU A 21 1.01 0.38 3.95
CA LEU A 21 0.86 1.64 3.21
C LEU A 21 1.89 2.63 3.72
N GLU A 22 2.79 3.03 2.83
CA GLU A 22 3.87 3.97 3.09
C GLU A 22 3.50 5.33 2.48
N THR A 23 2.89 6.19 3.29
CA THR A 23 2.28 7.43 2.79
C THR A 23 3.31 8.43 2.30
N ILE A 24 4.49 8.51 2.92
CA ILE A 24 5.52 9.47 2.51
C ILE A 24 6.07 9.12 1.13
N THR A 25 6.28 7.83 0.84
CA THR A 25 6.82 7.38 -0.44
C THR A 25 5.74 7.13 -1.49
N GLY A 26 4.47 7.01 -1.12
CA GLY A 26 3.39 6.66 -2.05
C GLY A 26 3.45 5.21 -2.50
N THR A 27 3.96 4.32 -1.65
CA THR A 27 4.18 2.90 -1.98
C THR A 27 3.36 1.98 -1.09
N LEU A 28 3.06 0.80 -1.60
CA LEU A 28 2.63 -0.35 -0.81
C LEU A 28 3.83 -1.29 -0.65
N GLU A 29 4.34 -1.42 0.57
CA GLU A 29 5.34 -2.44 0.91
C GLU A 29 4.64 -3.76 1.21
N VAL A 30 5.14 -4.85 0.64
CA VAL A 30 4.61 -6.20 0.87
C VAL A 30 5.67 -7.01 1.61
N LEU A 31 5.30 -7.57 2.75
CA LEU A 31 6.16 -8.42 3.57
C LEU A 31 5.60 -9.85 3.61
N ASP A 32 6.49 -10.81 3.88
CA ASP A 32 6.08 -12.15 4.31
C ASP A 32 5.55 -12.13 5.76
N SER A 33 5.01 -13.25 6.22
CA SER A 33 4.52 -13.41 7.60
C SER A 33 5.60 -13.32 8.69
N LYS A 34 6.88 -13.27 8.31
CA LYS A 34 8.02 -13.08 9.20
C LYS A 34 8.53 -11.63 9.21
N GLY A 35 7.93 -10.75 8.41
CA GLY A 35 8.29 -9.34 8.31
C GLY A 35 9.44 -9.06 7.34
N ASN A 36 9.82 -10.00 6.48
CA ASN A 36 10.81 -9.74 5.43
C ASN A 36 10.13 -9.07 4.23
N THR A 37 10.72 -7.99 3.72
CA THR A 37 10.23 -7.33 2.50
C THR A 37 10.34 -8.24 1.29
N ILE A 38 9.21 -8.42 0.61
CA ILE A 38 9.09 -9.16 -0.65
C ILE A 38 9.19 -8.19 -1.84
N GLU A 39 8.42 -7.10 -1.80
CA GLU A 39 8.33 -6.14 -2.91
C GLU A 39 7.80 -4.77 -2.44
N TYR A 40 8.03 -3.76 -3.28
CA TYR A 40 7.40 -2.44 -3.19
C TYR A 40 6.57 -2.22 -4.46
N VAL A 41 5.34 -1.76 -4.28
CA VAL A 41 4.43 -1.41 -5.37
C VAL A 41 4.21 0.10 -5.34
N GLU A 42 4.54 0.79 -6.43
CA GLU A 42 4.24 2.22 -6.60
C GLU A 42 2.72 2.40 -6.74
N LEU A 43 2.15 3.34 -5.99
CA LEU A 43 0.72 3.63 -6.01
C LEU A 43 0.38 4.93 -6.74
N ASP A 44 1.40 5.72 -7.12
CA ASP A 44 1.28 7.03 -7.77
C ASP A 44 0.31 7.98 -7.04
N GLY A 45 0.37 7.99 -5.70
CA GLY A 45 -0.48 8.84 -4.88
C GLY A 45 -0.23 8.66 -3.39
N TYR A 46 -0.89 9.47 -2.58
CA TYR A 46 -0.82 9.37 -1.11
C TYR A 46 -1.85 8.34 -0.59
N PRO A 47 -1.46 7.11 -0.22
CA PRO A 47 -2.40 6.12 0.28
C PRO A 47 -2.92 6.47 1.66
N VAL A 48 -4.22 6.23 1.86
CA VAL A 48 -4.90 6.42 3.16
C VAL A 48 -5.60 5.17 3.66
N ASP A 49 -6.04 4.29 2.76
CA ASP A 49 -6.74 3.06 3.14
C ASP A 49 -6.52 1.95 2.09
N ILE A 50 -6.70 0.69 2.50
CA ILE A 50 -6.69 -0.49 1.65
C ILE A 50 -7.69 -1.53 2.16
N VAL A 51 -8.43 -2.13 1.24
CA VAL A 51 -9.31 -3.28 1.49
C VAL A 51 -9.03 -4.40 0.48
N PHE A 52 -9.25 -5.64 0.90
CA PHE A 52 -8.99 -6.82 0.08
C PHE A 52 -10.29 -7.58 -0.23
N SER A 53 -10.35 -8.12 -1.44
CA SER A 53 -11.39 -9.05 -1.89
C SER A 53 -10.72 -10.18 -2.68
N GLY A 54 -10.38 -11.26 -1.98
CA GLY A 54 -9.62 -12.37 -2.57
C GLY A 54 -8.22 -11.94 -2.99
N LYS A 55 -7.94 -12.02 -4.30
CA LYS A 55 -6.65 -11.63 -4.92
C LYS A 55 -6.64 -10.21 -5.47
N GLU A 56 -7.61 -9.40 -5.08
CA GLU A 56 -7.70 -8.00 -5.48
C GLU A 56 -7.64 -7.13 -4.24
N ALA A 57 -6.99 -5.98 -4.37
CA ALA A 57 -6.96 -4.94 -3.38
C ALA A 57 -7.44 -3.63 -3.99
N ALA A 58 -8.21 -2.87 -3.21
CA ALA A 58 -8.61 -1.51 -3.54
C ALA A 58 -7.94 -0.57 -2.54
N VAL A 59 -7.12 0.34 -3.04
CA VAL A 59 -6.36 1.33 -2.27
C VAL A 59 -6.99 2.70 -2.49
N LEU A 60 -7.35 3.36 -1.40
CA LEU A 60 -7.82 4.74 -1.42
C LEU A 60 -6.61 5.67 -1.38
N LEU A 61 -6.54 6.57 -2.36
CA LEU A 61 -5.53 7.61 -2.47
C LEU A 61 -6.17 8.96 -2.17
N GLN A 62 -5.53 9.76 -1.32
CA GLN A 62 -5.95 11.14 -1.07
C GLN A 62 -5.69 12.04 -2.28
N GLU A 63 -4.58 11.79 -3.00
CA GLU A 63 -4.19 12.49 -4.22
C GLU A 63 -3.69 11.47 -5.24
N ASP A 64 -3.99 11.72 -6.52
CA ASP A 64 -3.49 10.96 -7.66
C ASP A 64 -2.41 11.78 -8.38
N TRP A 65 -1.17 11.29 -8.31
CA TRP A 65 -0.01 11.95 -8.91
C TRP A 65 0.07 11.76 -10.42
N GLN A 66 -0.60 10.76 -11.00
CA GLN A 66 -0.60 10.57 -12.45
C GLN A 66 -1.35 11.69 -13.15
N THR A 67 -2.49 12.11 -12.57
CA THR A 67 -3.32 13.18 -13.15
C THR A 67 -3.02 14.55 -12.54
N GLY A 68 -2.23 14.60 -11.45
CA GLY A 68 -1.93 15.84 -10.71
C GLY A 68 -3.17 16.46 -10.08
N LYS A 69 -4.27 15.70 -9.95
CA LYS A 69 -5.50 16.16 -9.34
C LYS A 69 -5.48 15.84 -7.85
N ASN A 70 -5.78 16.85 -7.04
CA ASN A 70 -6.03 16.68 -5.60
C ASN A 70 -7.44 16.13 -5.32
N THR A 71 -8.00 15.37 -6.26
CA THR A 71 -9.25 14.65 -6.07
C THR A 71 -8.88 13.23 -5.70
N GLY A 72 -9.32 12.76 -4.53
CA GLY A 72 -9.06 11.39 -4.10
C GLY A 72 -9.43 10.36 -5.17
N ALA A 73 -8.67 9.28 -5.22
CA ALA A 73 -8.79 8.24 -6.24
C ALA A 73 -8.87 6.85 -5.60
N LEU A 74 -9.46 5.90 -6.33
CA LEU A 74 -9.47 4.50 -5.96
C LEU A 74 -8.61 3.72 -6.96
N LEU A 75 -7.51 3.16 -6.48
CA LEU A 75 -6.62 2.32 -7.27
C LEU A 75 -6.93 0.85 -6.97
N VAL A 76 -7.18 0.04 -8.01
CA VAL A 76 -7.40 -1.41 -7.87
C VAL A 76 -6.19 -2.16 -8.41
N LEU A 77 -5.61 -3.02 -7.58
CA LEU A 77 -4.46 -3.86 -7.89
C LEU A 77 -4.80 -5.34 -7.73
N LYS A 78 -4.11 -6.18 -8.51
CA LYS A 78 -4.06 -7.62 -8.27
C LYS A 78 -2.92 -7.94 -7.31
N THR A 79 -3.20 -8.79 -6.34
CA THR A 79 -2.25 -9.25 -5.34
C THR A 79 -1.92 -10.71 -5.63
N ASN A 80 -0.62 -11.02 -5.74
CA ASN A 80 -0.15 -12.37 -6.08
C ASN A 80 -0.26 -13.36 -4.93
#